data_AF-A0A4Y2F6F0-F1
#
_entry.id   AF-A0A4Y2F6F0-F1
#
_cell.length_a   1.000
_cell.length_b   1.000
_cell.length_c   1.000
_cell.angle_alpha   90.00
_cell.angle_beta   90.00
_cell.angle_gamma   90.00
#
_symmetry.space_group_name_H-M   'P 1'
#
loop_
_entity.id
_entity.type
_entity.pdbx_description
1 polymer ?
#
loop_
_entity_poly.entity_id
_entity_poly.type
_entity_poly.pdbx_seq_one_letter_code
_entity_poly.pdbx_strand_id
1 'polypeptide(L)'
;MEVDENPRYQKTIQVGVHHFRQNILDALFIAANAPGRSAFNRVERRMAPLSKELSGLILPHEQYGSHLDAQGNTINPKLEEKNFEYAEKCLTEVWSAVVLDNYPTIAEYISAENSELNQESLEEVDDKWFSTHIRTSQYLTEMF
;
A
#
# COMPACT_ATOMS: atom_id res chain seq x y z
N MET A 1 -9.24 -0.23 19.26
CA MET A 1 -8.25 -0.19 18.17
C MET A 1 -9.05 0.19 16.93
N GLU A 2 -8.98 1.47 16.56
CA GLU A 2 -9.73 2.01 15.42
C GLU A 2 -9.14 1.40 14.14
N VAL A 3 -9.99 0.92 13.24
CA VAL A 3 -9.53 0.25 12.02
C VAL A 3 -9.11 1.35 11.03
N ASP A 4 -7.80 1.46 10.78
CA ASP A 4 -7.17 2.43 9.87
C ASP A 4 -7.63 2.29 8.40
N GLU A 5 -8.47 1.29 8.12
CA GLU A 5 -9.02 0.96 6.81
C GLU A 5 -10.43 1.52 6.57
N ASN A 6 -10.89 2.50 7.38
CA ASN A 6 -12.24 3.04 7.19
C ASN A 6 -12.37 3.65 5.78
N PRO A 7 -13.35 3.22 4.97
CA PRO A 7 -13.47 3.69 3.59
C PRO A 7 -13.86 5.17 3.50
N ARG A 8 -14.25 5.79 4.62
CA ARG A 8 -14.53 7.23 4.72
C ARG A 8 -13.30 8.09 4.96
N TYR A 9 -12.15 7.50 5.25
CA TYR A 9 -10.95 8.29 5.48
C TYR A 9 -10.53 8.99 4.19
N GLN A 10 -10.16 10.26 4.33
CA GLN A 10 -9.90 11.15 3.19
C GLN A 10 -8.82 10.60 2.27
N LYS A 11 -7.77 9.98 2.84
CA LYS A 11 -6.71 9.32 2.07
C LYS A 11 -7.26 8.19 1.18
N THR A 12 -8.13 7.34 1.73
CA THR A 12 -8.77 6.24 0.98
C THR A 12 -9.64 6.79 -0.14
N ILE A 13 -10.38 7.87 0.12
CA ILE A 13 -11.22 8.51 -0.89
C ILE A 13 -10.37 9.13 -2.00
N GLN A 14 -9.30 9.87 -1.67
CA GLN A 14 -8.41 10.48 -2.65
C GLN A 14 -7.76 9.45 -3.57
N VAL A 15 -7.25 8.35 -3.01
CA VAL A 15 -6.70 7.23 -3.79
C VAL A 15 -7.79 6.58 -4.67
N GLY A 16 -8.99 6.40 -4.12
CA GLY A 16 -10.13 5.86 -4.89
C GLY A 16 -10.53 6.76 -6.06
N VAL A 17 -10.59 8.08 -5.85
CA VAL A 17 -10.89 9.07 -6.90
C VAL A 17 -9.84 9.06 -7.99
N HIS A 18 -8.56 9.03 -7.61
CA HIS A 18 -7.45 8.94 -8.55
C HIS A 18 -7.62 7.73 -9.48
N HIS A 19 -7.85 6.54 -8.92
CA HIS A 19 -8.07 5.33 -9.73
C HIS A 19 -9.38 5.34 -10.52
N PHE A 20 -10.45 5.93 -9.99
CA PHE A 20 -11.74 6.07 -10.68
C PHE A 20 -11.58 6.89 -11.97
N ARG A 21 -10.85 8.01 -11.90
CA ARG A 21 -10.64 8.90 -13.04
C ARG A 21 -9.57 8.39 -14.01
N GLN A 22 -8.44 7.90 -13.50
CA GLN A 22 -7.37 7.38 -14.35
C GLN A 22 -7.82 6.19 -15.20
N ASN A 23 -8.60 5.28 -14.63
CA ASN A 23 -9.08 4.09 -15.33
C ASN A 23 -10.41 4.30 -16.06
N ILE A 24 -10.98 5.52 -16.00
CA ILE A 24 -12.26 5.88 -16.64
C ILE A 24 -13.35 4.85 -16.26
N LEU A 25 -13.54 4.65 -14.96
CA LEU A 25 -14.51 3.68 -14.44
C LEU A 25 -15.92 4.30 -14.46
N ASP A 26 -16.94 3.45 -14.71
CA ASP A 26 -18.34 3.85 -14.56
C ASP A 26 -18.79 3.84 -13.08
N ALA A 27 -18.13 3.03 -12.25
CA ALA A 27 -18.38 2.96 -10.81
C ALA A 27 -17.18 2.37 -10.05
N LEU A 28 -16.96 2.81 -8.81
CA LEU A 28 -15.98 2.21 -7.89
C LEU A 28 -16.62 2.00 -6.50
N PHE A 29 -16.42 0.80 -5.94
CA PHE A 29 -16.94 0.43 -4.63
C PHE A 29 -15.79 0.00 -3.71
N ILE A 30 -15.63 0.69 -2.59
CA ILE A 30 -14.63 0.41 -1.56
C ILE A 30 -15.36 -0.05 -0.31
N ALA A 31 -15.36 -1.35 -0.05
CA ALA A 31 -15.99 -1.95 1.11
C ALA A 31 -14.94 -2.38 2.15
N ALA A 32 -15.19 -2.06 3.42
CA ALA A 32 -14.38 -2.54 4.54
C ALA A 32 -15.19 -3.51 5.39
N ASN A 33 -14.51 -4.55 5.90
CA ASN A 33 -15.13 -5.49 6.82
C ASN A 33 -15.41 -4.81 8.16
N ALA A 34 -16.53 -5.18 8.80
CA ALA A 34 -16.84 -4.70 10.14
C ALA A 34 -15.76 -5.14 11.15
N PRO A 35 -15.49 -4.35 12.21
CA PRO A 35 -14.54 -4.69 13.26
C PRO A 35 -14.75 -6.12 13.78
N GLY A 36 -13.66 -6.88 13.94
CA GLY A 36 -13.70 -8.28 14.38
C GLY A 36 -14.04 -9.29 13.27
N ARG A 37 -14.28 -8.83 12.03
CA ARG A 37 -14.46 -9.70 10.85
C ARG A 37 -13.21 -9.81 9.96
N SER A 38 -12.12 -9.10 10.26
CA SER A 38 -10.86 -9.15 9.48
C SER A 38 -10.32 -10.57 9.34
N ALA A 39 -10.44 -11.40 10.38
CA ALA A 39 -10.07 -12.82 10.32
C ALA A 39 -10.86 -13.65 9.28
N PHE A 40 -11.97 -13.14 8.75
CA PHE A 40 -12.77 -13.74 7.67
C PHE A 40 -12.54 -13.06 6.32
N ASN A 41 -11.67 -12.05 6.24
CA ASN A 41 -11.32 -11.39 5.00
C ASN A 41 -10.64 -12.40 4.06
N ARG A 42 -11.30 -12.69 2.94
CA ARG A 42 -10.80 -13.65 1.95
C ARG A 42 -9.47 -13.19 1.34
N VAL A 43 -9.27 -11.89 1.19
CA VAL A 43 -8.02 -11.33 0.66
C VAL A 43 -6.88 -11.57 1.63
N GLU A 44 -7.03 -11.16 2.90
CA GLU A 44 -6.02 -11.41 3.95
C GLU A 44 -5.66 -12.89 4.06
N ARG A 45 -6.66 -13.79 4.04
CA ARG A 45 -6.41 -15.23 4.09
C ARG A 45 -5.63 -15.76 2.88
N ARG A 46 -5.87 -15.22 1.69
CA ARG A 46 -5.13 -15.60 0.48
C ARG A 46 -3.70 -15.06 0.51
N MET A 47 -3.47 -13.90 1.14
CA MET A 47 -2.13 -13.32 1.29
C MET A 47 -1.33 -13.91 2.46
N ALA A 48 -1.96 -14.68 3.35
CA ALA A 48 -1.31 -15.25 4.54
C ALA A 48 0.03 -15.99 4.27
N PRO A 49 0.23 -16.72 3.15
CA PRO A 49 1.52 -17.31 2.83
C PRO A 49 2.64 -16.28 2.66
N LEU A 50 2.37 -15.11 2.07
CA LEU A 50 3.35 -14.04 1.90
C LEU A 50 3.81 -13.50 3.25
N SER A 51 2.86 -13.23 4.16
CA SER A 51 3.17 -12.74 5.50
C SER A 51 3.94 -13.78 6.33
N LYS A 52 3.67 -15.08 6.09
CA LYS A 52 4.36 -16.17 6.76
C LYS A 52 5.85 -16.22 6.40
N GLU A 53 6.20 -16.08 5.13
CA GLU A 53 7.60 -16.09 4.69
C GLU A 53 8.39 -14.87 5.21
N LEU A 54 7.71 -13.76 5.47
CA LEU A 54 8.32 -12.59 6.12
C LEU A 54 8.46 -12.74 7.64
N SER A 55 7.79 -13.72 8.25
CA SER A 55 7.79 -13.87 9.70
C SER A 55 9.17 -14.28 10.20
N GLY A 56 9.81 -13.39 10.96
CA GLY A 56 11.16 -13.62 11.48
C GLY A 56 12.29 -13.30 10.49
N LEU A 57 11.97 -12.74 9.32
CA LEU A 57 12.97 -12.21 8.40
C LEU A 57 13.65 -10.98 9.02
N ILE A 58 14.98 -11.01 9.09
CA ILE A 58 15.79 -9.89 9.57
C ILE A 58 16.63 -9.40 8.40
N LEU A 59 16.35 -8.17 7.94
CA LEU A 59 17.09 -7.53 6.87
C LEU A 59 18.17 -6.60 7.44
N PRO A 60 19.39 -6.61 6.89
CA PRO A 60 20.42 -5.67 7.28
C PRO A 60 20.03 -4.26 6.82
N HIS A 61 19.99 -3.31 7.76
CA HIS A 61 19.64 -1.91 7.47
C HIS A 61 20.83 -1.08 6.92
N GLU A 62 22.06 -1.62 6.94
CA GLU A 62 23.29 -0.94 6.51
C GLU A 62 24.13 -1.80 5.56
N GLN A 63 23.51 -2.43 4.56
CA GLN A 63 24.21 -3.33 3.64
C GLN A 63 25.42 -2.68 2.94
N TYR A 64 25.29 -1.41 2.54
CA TYR A 64 26.34 -0.63 1.86
C TYR A 64 27.07 0.33 2.82
N GLY A 65 26.86 0.19 4.12
CA GLY A 65 27.44 1.03 5.16
C GLY A 65 26.42 1.94 5.85
N SER A 66 26.90 2.60 6.90
CA SER A 66 26.06 3.43 7.77
C SER A 66 25.66 4.73 7.11
N HIS A 67 24.36 5.00 7.14
CA HIS A 67 23.74 6.22 6.60
C HIS A 67 23.10 7.06 7.71
N LEU A 68 23.26 6.64 8.98
CA LEU A 68 22.66 7.25 10.16
C LEU A 68 23.73 7.87 11.07
N ASP A 69 23.38 8.94 11.78
CA ASP A 69 24.18 9.45 12.89
C ASP A 69 23.95 8.64 14.18
N ALA A 70 24.64 9.02 15.26
CA ALA A 70 24.48 8.38 16.56
C ALA A 70 23.09 8.58 17.19
N GLN A 71 22.28 9.50 16.66
CA GLN A 71 20.90 9.78 17.06
C GLN A 71 19.88 9.08 16.17
N GLY A 72 20.31 8.38 15.10
CA GLY A 72 19.45 7.70 14.14
C GLY A 72 18.89 8.61 13.04
N ASN A 73 19.43 9.81 12.84
CA ASN A 73 19.03 10.67 11.72
C ASN A 73 19.85 10.34 10.48
N THR A 74 19.21 10.44 9.32
CA THR A 74 19.88 10.30 8.03
C THR A 74 20.96 11.36 7.82
N ILE A 75 22.21 10.93 7.67
CA ILE A 75 23.35 11.77 7.26
C ILE A 75 23.62 11.68 5.76
N ASN A 76 23.20 10.60 5.10
CA ASN A 76 23.45 10.38 3.68
C ASN A 76 22.20 9.79 2.98
N PRO A 77 21.31 10.65 2.46
CA PRO A 77 20.06 10.24 1.83
C PRO A 77 20.25 9.29 0.64
N LYS A 78 21.30 9.50 -0.17
CA LYS A 78 21.59 8.63 -1.32
C LYS A 78 22.03 7.22 -0.91
N LEU A 79 22.70 7.11 0.24
CA LEU A 79 23.11 5.81 0.77
C LEU A 79 21.95 5.11 1.47
N GLU A 80 21.10 5.86 2.17
CA GLU A 80 19.84 5.36 2.71
C GLU A 80 18.97 4.75 1.62
N GLU A 81 18.74 5.47 0.52
CA GLU A 81 17.95 4.98 -0.61
C GLU A 81 18.50 3.66 -1.18
N LYS A 82 19.82 3.54 -1.34
CA LYS A 82 20.46 2.29 -1.79
C LYS A 82 20.32 1.14 -0.80
N ASN A 83 20.46 1.42 0.49
CA ASN A 83 20.26 0.42 1.54
C ASN A 83 18.80 -0.06 1.56
N PHE A 84 17.85 0.87 1.38
CA PHE A 84 16.43 0.58 1.30
C PHE A 84 16.09 -0.25 0.05
N GLU A 85 16.59 0.14 -1.13
CA GLU A 85 16.44 -0.63 -2.37
C GLU A 85 16.95 -2.07 -2.22
N TYR A 86 18.05 -2.28 -1.51
CA TYR A 86 18.55 -3.63 -1.25
C TYR A 86 17.61 -4.46 -0.38
N ALA A 87 17.09 -3.87 0.71
CA ALA A 87 16.12 -4.54 1.57
C ALA A 87 14.85 -4.93 0.78
N GLU A 88 14.35 -4.02 -0.05
CA GLU A 88 13.20 -4.25 -0.92
C GLU A 88 13.44 -5.33 -1.98
N LYS A 89 14.64 -5.40 -2.55
CA LYS A 89 15.02 -6.50 -3.46
C LYS A 89 15.02 -7.84 -2.75
N CYS A 90 15.54 -7.92 -1.52
CA CYS A 90 15.46 -9.14 -0.73
C CYS A 90 14.00 -9.54 -0.43
N LEU A 91 13.12 -8.59 -0.11
CA LEU A 91 11.69 -8.85 0.08
C LEU A 91 11.04 -9.36 -1.21
N THR A 92 11.38 -8.74 -2.32
CA THR A 92 10.88 -9.09 -3.65
C THR A 92 11.26 -10.52 -4.02
N GLU A 93 12.49 -10.94 -3.75
CA GLU A 93 12.95 -12.32 -3.96
C GLU A 93 12.16 -13.31 -3.09
N VAL A 94 11.97 -12.99 -1.81
CA VAL A 94 11.20 -13.84 -0.87
C VAL A 94 9.76 -14.01 -1.34
N TRP A 95 9.07 -12.92 -1.72
CA TRP A 95 7.70 -13.00 -2.21
C TRP A 95 7.58 -13.70 -3.55
N SER A 96 8.52 -13.47 -4.47
CA SER A 96 8.50 -14.12 -5.80
C SER A 96 8.70 -15.65 -5.71
N ALA A 97 9.30 -16.15 -4.63
CA ALA A 97 9.42 -17.59 -4.37
C ALA A 97 8.10 -18.24 -3.92
N VAL A 98 7.09 -17.46 -3.53
CA VAL A 98 5.80 -17.98 -3.04
C VAL A 98 4.87 -18.24 -4.21
N VAL A 99 4.22 -19.41 -4.20
CA VAL A 99 3.15 -19.75 -5.15
C VAL A 99 1.79 -19.59 -4.44
N LEU A 100 0.94 -18.71 -4.96
CA LEU A 100 -0.40 -18.44 -4.42
C LEU A 100 -1.46 -19.06 -5.32
N ASP A 101 -2.27 -19.97 -4.77
CA ASP A 101 -3.38 -20.63 -5.49
C ASP A 101 -2.97 -21.29 -6.81
N ASN A 102 -1.76 -21.86 -6.87
CA ASN A 102 -1.12 -22.43 -8.08
C ASN A 102 -0.70 -21.40 -9.15
N TYR A 103 -0.68 -20.12 -8.82
CA TYR A 103 -0.13 -19.06 -9.67
C TYR A 103 1.19 -18.54 -9.09
N PRO A 104 2.20 -18.27 -9.93
CA PRO A 104 3.44 -17.66 -9.47
C PRO A 104 3.17 -16.25 -8.95
N THR A 105 3.83 -15.88 -7.86
CA THR A 105 3.83 -14.51 -7.36
C THR A 105 4.88 -13.70 -8.11
N ILE A 106 4.50 -12.53 -8.60
CA ILE A 106 5.42 -11.56 -9.18
C ILE A 106 5.50 -10.41 -8.18
N ALA A 107 6.68 -10.16 -7.65
CA ALA A 107 6.97 -8.99 -6.85
C ALA A 107 8.06 -8.18 -7.57
N GLU A 108 7.97 -6.86 -7.47
CA GLU A 108 8.95 -5.92 -8.03
C GLU A 108 9.10 -4.72 -7.10
N TYR A 109 10.34 -4.26 -6.93
CA TYR A 109 10.61 -2.99 -6.25
C TYR A 109 10.32 -1.83 -7.21
N ILE A 110 9.53 -0.86 -6.75
CA ILE A 110 9.21 0.37 -7.47
C ILE A 110 9.84 1.54 -6.71
N SER A 111 10.70 2.32 -7.37
CA SER A 111 11.28 3.52 -6.77
C SER A 111 10.23 4.62 -6.58
N ALA A 112 10.46 5.54 -5.64
CA ALA A 112 9.53 6.63 -5.36
C ALA A 112 9.21 7.48 -6.61
N GLU A 113 10.19 7.70 -7.48
CA GLU A 113 10.05 8.44 -8.74
C GLU A 113 9.05 7.77 -9.71
N ASN A 114 8.95 6.45 -9.66
CA ASN A 114 8.08 5.64 -10.52
C ASN A 114 6.78 5.19 -9.82
N SER A 115 6.55 5.62 -8.58
CA SER A 115 5.36 5.28 -7.83
C SER A 115 4.11 5.91 -8.46
N GLU A 116 3.09 5.10 -8.72
CA GLU A 116 1.79 5.57 -9.21
C GLU A 116 1.10 6.49 -8.18
N LEU A 117 1.37 6.27 -6.89
CA LEU A 117 0.75 6.95 -5.75
C LEU A 117 1.67 7.99 -5.11
N ASN A 118 2.25 8.87 -5.91
CA ASN A 118 2.93 10.05 -5.37
C ASN A 118 1.89 11.06 -4.83
N GLN A 119 2.13 11.68 -3.68
CA GLN A 119 1.17 12.64 -3.11
C GLN A 119 0.86 13.80 -4.07
N GLU A 120 1.80 14.15 -4.95
CA GLU A 120 1.62 15.13 -6.02
C GLU A 120 0.73 14.63 -7.17
N SER A 121 0.56 13.31 -7.34
CA SER A 121 -0.29 12.71 -8.37
C SER A 121 -1.73 12.43 -7.91
N LEU A 122 -2.01 12.54 -6.61
CA LEU A 122 -3.35 12.37 -6.08
C LEU A 122 -4.21 13.58 -6.44
N GLU A 123 -5.23 13.35 -7.27
CA GLU A 123 -6.12 14.42 -7.68
C GLU A 123 -7.00 14.87 -6.50
N GLU A 124 -6.93 16.15 -6.17
CA GLU A 124 -7.92 16.77 -5.30
C GLU A 124 -9.20 17.07 -6.10
N VAL A 125 -10.32 16.58 -5.58
CA VAL A 125 -11.66 16.91 -6.09
C VAL A 125 -12.27 18.00 -5.24
N ASP A 126 -12.97 18.93 -5.90
CA ASP A 126 -13.71 19.97 -5.18
C ASP A 126 -14.95 19.41 -4.46
N ASP A 127 -15.48 20.18 -3.50
CA ASP A 127 -16.64 19.80 -2.68
C ASP A 127 -17.90 19.52 -3.52
N LYS A 128 -18.04 20.20 -4.66
CA LYS A 128 -19.21 20.03 -5.54
C LYS A 128 -19.12 18.69 -6.27
N TRP A 129 -17.94 18.32 -6.76
CA TRP A 129 -17.70 17.03 -7.37
C TRP A 129 -17.88 15.92 -6.34
N PHE A 130 -17.27 16.07 -5.15
CA PHE A 130 -17.40 15.10 -4.06
C PHE A 130 -18.86 14.85 -3.68
N SER A 131 -19.65 15.90 -3.46
CA SER A 131 -21.05 15.77 -3.05
C SER A 131 -21.96 15.16 -4.13
N THR A 132 -21.54 15.22 -5.39
CA THR A 132 -22.29 14.66 -6.53
C THR A 132 -21.96 13.20 -6.77
N HIS A 133 -20.66 12.85 -6.77
CA HIS A 133 -20.16 11.57 -7.26
C HIS A 133 -19.83 10.57 -6.15
N ILE A 134 -19.61 11.04 -4.91
CA ILE A 134 -19.20 10.19 -3.79
C ILE A 134 -20.35 10.01 -2.80
N ARG A 135 -20.60 8.75 -2.42
CA ARG A 135 -21.43 8.37 -1.28
C ARG A 135 -20.59 7.58 -0.31
N THR A 136 -20.59 7.97 0.97
CA THR A 136 -19.80 7.28 1.99
C THR A 136 -20.67 6.88 3.17
N SER A 137 -20.36 5.72 3.73
CA SER A 137 -20.96 5.14 4.93
C SER A 137 -19.87 4.50 5.78
N GLN A 138 -20.20 4.06 6.99
CA GLN A 138 -19.22 3.47 7.92
C GLN A 138 -18.37 2.34 7.32
N TYR A 139 -18.92 1.58 6.35
CA TYR A 139 -18.31 0.37 5.81
C TYR A 139 -18.24 0.34 4.28
N LEU A 140 -18.69 1.39 3.61
CA LEU A 140 -18.76 1.44 2.15
C LEU A 140 -18.58 2.87 1.65
N THR A 141 -17.70 3.04 0.67
CA THR A 141 -17.60 4.23 -0.17
C THR A 141 -17.90 3.85 -1.61
N GLU A 142 -18.76 4.61 -2.26
CA GLU A 142 -19.24 4.41 -3.63
C GLU A 142 -18.92 5.66 -4.44
N MET A 143 -18.44 5.46 -5.67
CA MET A 143 -18.14 6.51 -6.63
C MET A 143 -18.85 6.19 -7.95
N PHE A 144 -19.56 7.17 -8.51
CA PHE A 144 -20.30 7.11 -9.78
C PHE A 144 -20.07 8.38 -10.57
#